data_AF-A0A1G9CCF6-F1
#
_entry.id   AF-A0A1G9CCF6-F1
#
_cell.length_a   1.000
_cell.length_b   1.000
_cell.length_c   1.000
_cell.angle_alpha   90.00
_cell.angle_beta   90.00
_cell.angle_gamma   90.00
#
_symmetry.space_group_name_H-M   'P 1'
#
loop_
_entity.id
_entity.type
_entity.pdbx_description
1 polymer ?
#
loop_
_entity_poly.entity_id
_entity_poly.type
_entity_poly.pdbx_seq_one_letter_code
_entity_poly.pdbx_strand_id
1 'polypeptide(L)'
;MGKPHPIELRERVVAFVDEGHGHREAARHFRVSPRFVNDLIKLRRETGSLTPRPQGNGGGHRKLAGVTGWIEARIADKGEI
;
A
#
# COMPACT_ATOMS: atom_id res chain seq x y z
N MET A 1 -9.83 -2.26 -4.24
CA MET A 1 -9.06 -1.07 -3.79
C MET A 1 -8.40 -0.42 -4.99
N GLY A 2 -8.31 0.91 -5.02
CA GLY A 2 -7.61 1.62 -6.09
C GLY A 2 -6.09 1.38 -6.02
N LYS A 3 -5.42 1.44 -7.18
CA LYS A 3 -3.96 1.34 -7.24
C LYS A 3 -3.33 2.46 -6.41
N PRO A 4 -2.28 2.18 -5.62
CA PRO A 4 -1.54 3.23 -4.93
C PRO A 4 -0.96 4.24 -5.90
N HIS A 5 -0.75 5.47 -5.44
CA HIS A 5 0.02 6.45 -6.19
C HIS A 5 1.44 5.92 -6.50
N PRO A 6 1.98 6.21 -7.70
CA PRO A 6 3.33 5.80 -8.10
C PRO A 6 4.39 6.25 -7.09
N ILE A 7 5.48 5.47 -6.98
CA ILE A 7 6.57 5.77 -6.04
C ILE A 7 7.22 7.12 -6.34
N GLU A 8 7.41 7.44 -7.61
CA GLU A 8 7.94 8.72 -8.10
C GLU A 8 7.13 9.94 -7.61
N LEU A 9 5.80 9.80 -7.46
CA LEU A 9 4.97 10.88 -6.95
C LEU A 9 5.15 11.03 -5.44
N ARG A 10 5.27 9.91 -4.73
CA ARG A 10 5.47 9.89 -3.28
C ARG A 10 6.81 10.53 -2.91
N GLU A 11 7.87 10.18 -3.63
CA GLU A 11 9.21 10.73 -3.42
C GLU A 11 9.24 12.24 -3.63
N ARG A 12 8.66 12.73 -4.74
CA ARG A 12 8.57 14.18 -5.01
C ARG A 12 7.79 14.94 -3.94
N VAL A 13 6.67 14.38 -3.48
CA VAL A 13 5.86 14.99 -2.41
C VAL A 13 6.66 15.09 -1.11
N VAL A 14 7.41 14.05 -0.76
CA VAL A 14 8.23 14.02 0.45
C VAL A 14 9.40 14.99 0.34
N ALA A 15 10.10 15.02 -0.79
CA ALA A 15 11.20 15.95 -1.02
C ALA A 15 10.75 17.41 -0.84
N PHE A 16 9.59 17.77 -1.41
CA PHE A 16 9.02 19.11 -1.25
C PHE A 16 8.66 19.44 0.20
N VAL A 17 8.19 18.47 0.99
CA VAL A 17 7.96 18.69 2.43
C VAL A 17 9.29 18.81 3.19
N ASP A 18 10.29 18.00 2.83
CA ASP A 18 11.63 18.04 3.43
C ASP A 18 12.36 19.37 3.15
N GLU A 19 12.04 20.03 2.03
CA GLU A 19 12.49 21.41 1.70
C GLU A 19 11.87 22.49 2.63
N GLY A 20 10.94 22.11 3.52
CA GLY A 20 10.33 22.98 4.52
C GLY A 20 8.91 23.44 4.19
N HIS A 21 8.34 22.98 3.07
CA HIS A 21 6.98 23.35 2.68
C HIS A 21 5.91 22.65 3.53
N GLY A 22 4.77 23.32 3.72
CA GLY A 22 3.66 22.78 4.49
C GLY A 22 2.91 21.66 3.77
N HIS A 23 2.29 20.74 4.51
CA HIS A 23 1.55 19.61 3.90
C HIS A 23 0.38 20.06 2.99
N ARG A 24 -0.31 21.15 3.33
CA ARG A 24 -1.38 21.72 2.50
C ARG A 24 -0.85 22.35 1.22
N GLU A 25 0.35 22.94 1.29
CA GLU A 25 1.03 23.50 0.13
C GLU A 25 1.45 22.39 -0.83
N ALA A 26 2.09 21.33 -0.30
CA ALA A 26 2.44 20.14 -1.07
C ALA A 26 1.22 19.52 -1.77
N ALA A 27 0.11 19.37 -1.04
CA ALA A 27 -1.13 18.83 -1.59
C ALA A 27 -1.65 19.65 -2.80
N ARG A 28 -1.60 20.98 -2.70
CA ARG A 28 -1.98 21.88 -3.81
C ARG A 28 -0.99 21.80 -4.96
N HIS A 29 0.32 21.80 -4.69
CA HIS A 29 1.38 21.73 -5.69
C HIS A 29 1.29 20.47 -6.54
N PHE A 30 1.13 19.30 -5.90
CA PHE A 30 1.07 18.00 -6.58
C PHE A 30 -0.34 17.57 -6.99
N ARG A 31 -1.37 18.38 -6.71
CA ARG A 31 -2.80 18.07 -6.98
C ARG A 31 -3.24 16.74 -6.37
N VAL A 32 -2.82 16.51 -5.12
CA VAL A 32 -3.19 15.34 -4.31
C VAL A 32 -4.00 15.78 -3.10
N SER A 33 -4.62 14.83 -2.41
CA SER A 33 -5.35 15.18 -1.18
C SER A 33 -4.38 15.50 -0.03
N PRO A 34 -4.71 16.46 0.87
CA PRO A 34 -3.91 16.71 2.08
C PRO A 34 -3.78 15.47 2.97
N ARG A 35 -4.80 14.61 2.97
CA ARG A 35 -4.76 13.32 3.69
C ARG A 35 -3.65 12.42 3.17
N PHE A 36 -3.50 12.31 1.85
CA PHE A 36 -2.42 11.52 1.25
C PHE A 36 -1.04 12.00 1.72
N VAL A 37 -0.82 13.31 1.77
CA VAL A 37 0.46 13.88 2.25
C VAL A 37 0.68 13.52 3.72
N ASN A 38 -0.32 13.73 4.59
CA ASN A 38 -0.22 13.39 6.01
C ASN A 38 0.07 11.90 6.23
N ASP A 39 -0.67 11.02 5.53
CA ASP A 39 -0.53 9.57 5.65
C ASP A 39 0.84 9.12 5.12
N LEU A 40 1.37 9.77 4.07
CA LEU A 40 2.68 9.47 3.50
C LEU A 40 3.82 9.86 4.44
N ILE A 41 3.79 11.06 5.04
CA ILE A 41 4.79 11.50 6.02
C ILE A 41 4.74 10.62 7.28
N LYS A 42 3.54 10.27 7.74
CA LYS A 42 3.36 9.33 8.85
C LYS A 42 3.94 7.95 8.53
N LEU A 43 3.67 7.42 7.34
CA LEU A 43 4.21 6.15 6.88
C LEU A 43 5.74 6.15 6.88
N ARG A 44 6.38 7.20 6.33
CA ARG A 44 7.83 7.35 6.34
C ARG A 44 8.39 7.36 7.76
N ARG A 45 7.76 8.11 8.66
CA ARG A 45 8.18 8.19 10.07
C ARG A 45 8.08 6.83 10.79
N GLU A 46 7.02 6.07 10.53
CA GLU A 46 6.78 4.78 11.19
C GLU A 46 7.63 3.64 10.62
N THR A 47 7.93 3.67 9.32
CA THR A 47 8.51 2.51 8.61
C THR A 47 9.85 2.78 7.94
N GLY A 48 10.26 4.04 7.83
CA GLY A 48 11.39 4.46 7.01
C GLY A 48 11.17 4.34 5.49
N SER A 49 9.99 3.90 5.05
CA SER A 49 9.70 3.60 3.64
C SER A 49 8.57 4.44 3.08
N LEU A 50 8.62 4.69 1.77
CA LEU A 50 7.53 5.27 0.99
C LEU A 50 6.73 4.21 0.22
N THR A 51 7.03 2.92 0.41
CA THR A 51 6.31 1.83 -0.26
C THR A 51 4.87 1.74 0.28
N PRO A 52 3.84 1.61 -0.59
CA PRO A 52 2.47 1.43 -0.11
C PRO A 52 2.36 0.20 0.80
N ARG A 53 1.54 0.33 1.85
CA ARG A 53 1.18 -0.82 2.68
C ARG A 53 0.52 -1.89 1.81
N PRO A 54 0.73 -3.19 2.12
CA PRO A 54 0.04 -4.28 1.44
C PRO A 54 -1.46 -4.02 1.38
N GLN A 55 -2.01 -4.07 0.18
CA GLN A 55 -3.43 -3.88 -0.03
C GLN A 55 -4.16 -5.22 0.08
N GLY A 56 -5.28 -5.23 0.80
CA GLY A 56 -6.14 -6.40 0.97
C GLY A 56 -5.88 -7.14 2.27
N ASN A 57 -6.51 -8.31 2.42
CA ASN A 57 -6.65 -9.00 3.71
C ASN A 57 -5.39 -9.78 4.14
N GLY A 58 -4.22 -9.50 3.55
CA GLY A 58 -2.94 -10.12 3.92
C GLY A 58 -2.86 -11.63 3.75
N GLY A 59 -3.85 -12.28 3.12
CA GLY A 59 -3.89 -13.73 2.86
C GLY A 59 -4.06 -14.63 4.09
N GLY A 60 -3.64 -14.21 5.29
CA GLY A 60 -3.52 -15.05 6.48
C GLY A 60 -4.82 -15.41 7.21
N HIS A 61 -5.92 -14.68 6.99
CA HIS A 61 -7.20 -14.91 7.68
C HIS A 61 -8.29 -15.44 6.75
N ARG A 62 -7.92 -16.19 5.70
CA ARG A 62 -8.92 -16.84 4.84
C ARG A 62 -9.45 -18.09 5.53
N LYS A 63 -10.77 -18.31 5.46
CA LYS A 63 -11.45 -19.53 5.95
C LYS A 63 -10.81 -20.82 5.43
N LEU A 64 -10.18 -20.76 4.25
CA LEU A 64 -9.55 -21.88 3.59
C LEU A 64 -8.09 -22.11 3.96
N ALA A 65 -7.47 -21.24 4.78
CA ALA A 65 -6.04 -21.32 5.06
C ALA A 65 -5.62 -22.70 5.60
N GLY A 66 -6.43 -23.29 6.50
CA GLY A 66 -6.16 -24.62 7.07
C GLY A 66 -6.41 -25.80 6.14
N VAL A 67 -7.07 -25.60 4.99
CA VAL A 67 -7.37 -26.67 4.01
C VAL A 67 -6.64 -26.48 2.67
N THR A 68 -5.76 -25.49 2.57
CA THR A 68 -5.07 -25.12 1.32
C THR A 68 -4.34 -26.32 0.69
N GLY A 69 -3.58 -27.08 1.48
CA GLY A 69 -2.87 -28.26 0.97
C GLY A 69 -3.78 -29.39 0.51
N TRP A 70 -4.95 -29.55 1.13
CA TRP A 70 -5.97 -30.51 0.66
C TRP A 70 -6.54 -30.08 -0.70
N ILE A 71 -6.84 -28.79 -0.86
CA ILE A 71 -7.34 -28.23 -2.12
C ILE A 71 -6.30 -28.43 -3.23
N GLU A 72 -5.04 -28.11 -2.97
CA GLU A 72 -3.94 -28.28 -3.93
C GLU A 72 -3.78 -29.75 -4.36
N ALA A 73 -3.80 -30.68 -3.40
CA ALA A 73 -3.74 -32.11 -3.69
C ALA A 73 -4.95 -32.60 -4.51
N ARG A 74 -6.16 -32.11 -4.19
CA ARG A 74 -7.40 -32.47 -4.89
C ARG A 74 -7.40 -32.00 -6.35
N ILE A 75 -6.96 -30.77 -6.59
CA ILE A 75 -6.82 -30.22 -7.94
C ILE A 75 -5.75 -30.98 -8.72
N ALA A 76 -4.62 -31.32 -8.10
CA ALA A 76 -3.57 -32.10 -8.74
C ALA A 76 -4.04 -33.52 -9.13
N ASP A 77 -4.86 -34.15 -8.30
CA ASP A 77 -5.39 -35.50 -8.52
C ASP A 77 -6.52 -35.53 -9.56
N LYS A 78 -7.46 -34.58 -9.50
CA LYS A 78 -8.73 -34.65 -10.25
C LYS A 78 -8.98 -33.52 -11.23
N GLY A 79 -8.21 -32.44 -11.18
CA GLY A 79 -8.46 -31.23 -11.97
C GLY A 79 -9.65 -30.38 -11.49
N GLU A 80 -10.31 -30.77 -10.41
CA GLU A 80 -11.49 -30.11 -9.83
C GLU A 80 -11.45 -30.16 -8.30
N ILE A 81 -12.24 -29.29 -7.63
CA ILE A 81 -12.40 -29.26 -6.17
C ILE A 81 -13.64 -30.05 -5.76
#